data_AF-A0A7M7GDL3-F1
#
_entry.id   AF-A0A7M7GDL3-F1
#
_cell.length_a   1.000
_cell.length_b   1.000
_cell.length_c   1.000
_cell.angle_alpha   90.00
_cell.angle_beta   90.00
_cell.angle_gamma   90.00
#
_symmetry.space_group_name_H-M   'P 1'
#
loop_
_entity.id
_entity.type
_entity.pdbx_description
1 polymer ?
#
loop_
_entity_poly.entity_id
_entity_poly.type
_entity_poly.pdbx_seq_one_letter_code
_entity_poly.pdbx_strand_id
1 'polypeptide(L)'
;MGQTVGRMPHIWADLLKERDRVLYWSGEVLSKVIDNVNEERSFLIDYGNESIDKKIDSWMDSNEARIDRIFSKHPNLPESFKLEVTNELKQIKEDLRIKMRHDYYHGYRDMDKFTKKVDRLGERQRKIHGKLLHIENICDNDIKEFRRKFGPLRVKTFKNLKSGEKMIIKDKRLKSQFAKRVYDIDHKNVQECAKCIDKLIKIIEKKAIFKQ
;
A
#
# COMPACT_ATOMS: atom_id res chain seq x y z
N MET A 1 -8.23 3.67 27.03
CA MET A 1 -7.67 3.80 28.40
C MET A 1 -6.22 4.23 28.29
N GLY A 2 -5.88 5.44 28.76
CA GLY A 2 -4.52 5.97 28.65
C GLY A 2 -3.63 5.37 29.74
N GLN A 3 -2.79 4.39 29.38
CA GLN A 3 -1.71 3.97 30.27
C GLN A 3 -0.86 5.21 30.61
N THR A 4 -0.40 5.30 31.86
CA THR A 4 0.56 6.28 32.34
C THR A 4 1.72 5.53 32.95
N VAL A 5 2.95 5.97 32.67
CA VAL A 5 4.15 5.37 33.27
C VAL A 5 4.12 5.71 34.76
N GLY A 6 3.91 4.71 35.63
CA GLY A 6 3.90 4.90 37.07
C GLY A 6 5.29 5.25 37.64
N ARG A 7 5.38 5.55 38.94
CA ARG A 7 6.67 5.82 39.61
C ARG A 7 7.64 4.65 39.41
N MET A 8 8.92 4.94 39.23
CA MET A 8 9.97 3.91 39.11
C MET A 8 10.09 3.16 40.45
N PRO A 9 10.06 1.81 40.47
CA PRO A 9 10.29 1.05 41.68
C PRO A 9 11.67 1.32 42.31
N HIS A 10 11.78 0.98 43.59
CA HIS A 10 12.99 1.22 44.40
C HIS A 10 13.64 -0.09 44.90
N ILE A 11 12.93 -1.21 44.81
CA ILE A 11 13.39 -2.53 45.25
C ILE A 11 13.71 -3.38 44.02
N TRP A 12 14.76 -4.20 44.12
CA TRP A 12 15.25 -5.03 43.01
C TRP A 12 14.17 -5.94 42.41
N ALA A 13 13.43 -6.69 43.24
CA ALA A 13 12.37 -7.58 42.77
C ALA A 13 11.28 -6.86 41.95
N ASP A 14 10.89 -5.65 42.35
CA ASP A 14 9.90 -4.86 41.64
C ASP A 14 10.46 -4.22 40.36
N LEU A 15 11.76 -3.91 40.33
CA LEU A 15 12.45 -3.46 39.12
C LEU A 15 12.48 -4.55 38.05
N LEU A 16 12.69 -5.81 38.45
CA LEU A 16 12.63 -6.95 37.53
C LEU A 16 11.22 -7.15 36.97
N LYS A 17 10.18 -7.09 37.82
CA LYS A 17 8.78 -7.14 37.37
C LYS A 17 8.44 -6.01 36.39
N GLU A 18 8.85 -4.78 36.69
CA GLU A 18 8.61 -3.65 35.79
C GLU A 18 9.42 -3.78 34.49
N ARG A 19 10.64 -4.35 34.53
CA ARG A 19 11.39 -4.69 33.31
C ARG A 19 10.61 -5.67 32.45
N ASP A 20 10.08 -6.75 33.02
CA ASP A 20 9.34 -7.76 32.26
C ASP A 20 8.08 -7.16 31.63
N ARG A 21 7.40 -6.27 32.35
CA ARG A 21 6.28 -5.49 31.81
C ARG A 21 6.69 -4.60 30.64
N VAL A 22 7.81 -3.89 30.77
CA VAL A 22 8.34 -3.03 29.69
C VAL A 22 8.83 -3.86 28.50
N LEU A 23 9.37 -5.06 28.75
CA LEU A 23 9.77 -6.00 27.71
C LEU A 23 8.55 -6.53 26.96
N TYR A 24 7.45 -6.82 27.66
CA TYR A 24 6.16 -7.16 27.05
C TYR A 24 5.67 -6.03 26.13
N TRP A 25 5.60 -4.78 26.61
CA TRP A 25 5.24 -3.63 25.78
C TRP A 25 6.17 -3.44 24.58
N SER A 26 7.46 -3.71 24.77
CA SER A 26 8.44 -3.68 23.71
C SER A 26 8.13 -4.71 22.63
N GLY A 27 7.72 -5.92 23.02
CA GLY A 27 7.21 -6.96 22.13
C GLY A 27 5.94 -6.53 21.39
N GLU A 28 4.95 -5.97 22.08
CA GLU A 28 3.71 -5.49 21.45
C GLU A 28 3.97 -4.46 20.34
N VAL A 29 4.90 -3.52 20.55
CA VAL A 29 5.30 -2.56 19.51
C VAL A 29 5.88 -3.26 18.29
N LEU A 30 6.73 -4.27 18.50
CA LEU A 30 7.35 -5.03 17.41
C LEU A 30 6.31 -5.85 16.63
N SER A 31 5.39 -6.53 17.33
CA SER A 31 4.28 -7.25 16.71
C SER A 31 3.45 -6.32 15.82
N LYS A 32 3.02 -5.17 16.35
CA LYS A 32 2.25 -4.18 15.58
C LYS A 32 2.97 -3.67 14.33
N VAL A 33 4.30 -3.53 14.39
CA VAL A 33 5.11 -3.17 13.22
C VAL A 33 5.10 -4.29 12.18
N ILE A 34 5.29 -5.54 12.60
CA ILE A 34 5.26 -6.71 11.71
C ILE A 34 3.88 -6.86 11.06
N ASP A 35 2.82 -6.74 11.86
CA ASP A 35 1.44 -6.82 11.38
C ASP A 35 1.19 -5.76 10.31
N ASN A 36 1.64 -4.51 10.52
CA ASN A 36 1.48 -3.46 9.53
C ASN A 36 2.20 -3.77 8.20
N VAL A 37 3.44 -4.28 8.25
CA VAL A 37 4.18 -4.69 7.05
C VAL A 37 3.46 -5.82 6.30
N ASN A 38 2.92 -6.79 7.02
CA ASN A 38 2.18 -7.90 6.42
C ASN A 38 0.86 -7.43 5.80
N GLU A 39 0.10 -6.59 6.51
CA GLU A 39 -1.16 -6.03 6.01
C GLU A 39 -0.94 -5.13 4.78
N GLU A 40 0.14 -4.36 4.73
CA GLU A 40 0.49 -3.55 3.55
C GLU A 40 0.80 -4.42 2.34
N ARG A 41 1.60 -5.48 2.51
CA ARG A 41 1.88 -6.43 1.42
C ARG A 41 0.58 -7.04 0.89
N SER A 42 -0.30 -7.48 1.79
CA SER A 42 -1.61 -8.01 1.41
C SER A 42 -2.46 -6.97 0.68
N PHE A 43 -2.48 -5.73 1.17
CA PHE A 43 -3.22 -4.64 0.54
C PHE A 43 -2.73 -4.36 -0.89
N LEU A 44 -1.43 -4.39 -1.12
CA LEU A 44 -0.84 -4.14 -2.44
C LEU A 44 -1.13 -5.21 -3.48
N ILE A 45 -1.50 -6.43 -3.09
CA ILE A 45 -1.88 -7.49 -4.04
C ILE A 45 -3.08 -7.06 -4.88
N ASP A 46 -4.08 -6.45 -4.24
CA ASP A 46 -5.31 -6.00 -4.90
C ASP A 46 -5.09 -4.82 -5.86
N TYR A 47 -3.95 -4.12 -5.75
CA TYR A 47 -3.61 -2.95 -6.57
C TYR A 47 -2.29 -3.12 -7.34
N GLY A 48 -1.78 -4.35 -7.41
CA GLY A 48 -0.56 -4.68 -8.13
C GLY A 48 -0.77 -4.68 -9.64
N ASN A 49 0.34 -4.82 -10.38
CA ASN A 49 0.33 -4.84 -11.85
C ASN A 49 -0.64 -5.89 -12.41
N GLU A 50 -0.72 -7.08 -11.82
CA GLU A 50 -1.65 -8.14 -12.27
C GLU A 50 -3.12 -7.73 -12.12
N SER A 51 -3.48 -7.01 -11.06
CA SER A 51 -4.83 -6.50 -10.85
C SER A 51 -5.17 -5.41 -11.86
N ILE A 52 -4.21 -4.50 -12.11
CA ILE A 52 -4.33 -3.46 -13.14
C ILE A 52 -4.51 -4.09 -14.52
N ASP A 53 -3.69 -5.08 -14.87
CA ASP A 53 -3.73 -5.75 -16.16
C ASP A 53 -5.07 -6.46 -16.39
N LYS A 54 -5.56 -7.21 -15.40
CA LYS A 54 -6.88 -7.87 -15.46
C LYS A 54 -8.03 -6.86 -15.67
N LYS A 55 -7.96 -5.72 -15.00
CA LYS A 55 -8.98 -4.67 -15.12
C LYS A 55 -8.97 -4.06 -16.52
N ILE A 56 -7.78 -3.75 -17.05
CA ILE A 56 -7.61 -3.22 -18.41
C ILE A 56 -8.05 -4.24 -19.45
N ASP A 57 -7.68 -5.51 -19.28
CA ASP A 57 -8.09 -6.59 -20.17
C ASP A 57 -9.63 -6.65 -20.26
N SER A 58 -10.33 -6.63 -19.11
CA SER A 58 -11.79 -6.59 -19.08
C SER A 58 -12.41 -5.38 -19.80
N TRP A 59 -11.78 -4.20 -19.68
CA TRP A 59 -12.21 -3.01 -20.41
C TRP A 59 -11.97 -3.12 -21.92
N MET A 60 -10.85 -3.72 -22.32
CA MET A 60 -10.52 -3.93 -23.72
C MET A 60 -11.42 -4.98 -24.35
N ASP A 61 -11.69 -6.12 -23.70
CA ASP A 61 -12.57 -7.18 -24.19
C ASP A 61 -13.98 -6.62 -24.53
N SER A 62 -14.50 -5.75 -23.65
CA SER A 62 -15.79 -5.09 -23.85
C SER A 62 -15.80 -4.17 -25.08
N ASN A 63 -14.67 -3.54 -25.39
CA ASN A 63 -14.52 -2.63 -26.53
C ASN A 63 -14.18 -3.35 -27.84
N GLU A 64 -13.38 -4.42 -27.78
CA GLU A 64 -13.12 -5.32 -28.91
C GLU A 64 -14.44 -5.92 -29.41
N ALA A 65 -15.29 -6.42 -28.51
CA ALA A 65 -16.62 -6.91 -28.87
C ALA A 65 -17.51 -5.85 -29.56
N ARG A 66 -17.30 -4.55 -29.29
CA ARG A 66 -18.02 -3.46 -29.99
C ARG A 66 -17.48 -3.29 -31.41
N ILE A 67 -16.17 -3.37 -31.60
CA ILE A 67 -15.50 -3.24 -32.89
C ILE A 67 -15.80 -4.45 -33.79
N ASP A 68 -15.79 -5.66 -33.25
CA ASP A 68 -16.12 -6.88 -33.99
C ASP A 68 -17.54 -6.85 -34.56
N ARG A 69 -18.49 -6.27 -33.83
CA ARG A 69 -19.85 -6.05 -34.33
C ARG A 69 -19.88 -5.09 -35.53
N ILE A 70 -19.01 -4.08 -35.55
CA ILE A 70 -18.91 -3.13 -36.67
C ILE A 70 -18.26 -3.81 -37.88
N PHE A 71 -17.19 -4.57 -37.68
CA PHE A 71 -16.57 -5.33 -38.76
C PHE A 71 -17.53 -6.36 -39.37
N SER A 72 -18.33 -7.01 -38.54
CA SER A 72 -19.36 -7.95 -39.00
C SER A 72 -20.46 -7.27 -39.86
N LYS A 73 -20.77 -6.00 -39.58
CA LYS A 73 -21.70 -5.18 -40.40
C LYS A 73 -21.08 -4.71 -41.73
N HIS A 74 -19.76 -4.66 -41.80
CA HIS A 74 -19.01 -4.16 -42.96
C HIS A 74 -17.96 -5.18 -43.45
N PRO A 75 -18.39 -6.36 -43.96
CA PRO A 75 -17.49 -7.44 -44.34
C PRO A 75 -16.53 -7.06 -45.48
N ASN A 76 -16.90 -6.06 -46.28
CA ASN A 76 -16.13 -5.58 -47.44
C ASN A 76 -14.92 -4.69 -47.07
N LEU A 77 -14.71 -4.43 -45.77
CA LEU A 77 -13.53 -3.69 -45.33
C LEU A 77 -12.24 -4.50 -45.60
N PRO A 78 -11.19 -3.88 -46.15
CA PRO A 78 -9.91 -4.56 -46.42
C PRO A 78 -9.31 -5.17 -45.16
N GLU A 79 -8.72 -6.35 -45.31
CA GLU A 79 -8.06 -7.03 -44.20
C GLU A 79 -6.89 -6.23 -43.64
N SER A 80 -6.17 -5.50 -44.50
CA SER A 80 -5.12 -4.56 -44.09
C SER A 80 -5.64 -3.46 -43.14
N PHE A 81 -6.88 -3.00 -43.32
CA PHE A 81 -7.48 -2.01 -42.44
C PHE A 81 -7.92 -2.63 -41.11
N LYS A 82 -8.46 -3.85 -41.10
CA LYS A 82 -8.78 -4.56 -39.84
C LYS A 82 -7.51 -4.81 -39.01
N LEU A 83 -6.41 -5.16 -39.69
CA LEU A 83 -5.10 -5.31 -39.04
C LEU A 83 -4.59 -3.99 -38.44
N GLU A 84 -4.73 -2.87 -39.17
CA GLU A 84 -4.38 -1.53 -38.68
C GLU A 84 -5.14 -1.18 -37.40
N VAL A 85 -6.47 -1.36 -37.40
CA VAL A 85 -7.34 -1.13 -36.23
C VAL A 85 -6.94 -2.05 -35.06
N THR A 86 -6.61 -3.31 -35.33
CA THR A 86 -6.18 -4.27 -34.30
C THR A 86 -4.86 -3.85 -33.65
N ASN A 87 -3.92 -3.33 -34.45
CA ASN A 87 -2.66 -2.79 -33.94
C ASN A 87 -2.88 -1.52 -33.11
N GLU A 88 -3.79 -0.64 -33.54
CA GLU A 88 -4.16 0.57 -32.79
C GLU A 88 -4.81 0.22 -31.44
N LEU A 89 -5.65 -0.81 -31.39
CA LEU A 89 -6.22 -1.32 -30.13
C LEU A 89 -5.14 -1.84 -29.17
N LYS A 90 -4.15 -2.57 -29.68
CA LYS A 90 -3.01 -3.03 -28.86
C LYS A 90 -2.22 -1.85 -28.31
N GLN A 91 -2.02 -0.79 -29.11
CA GLN A 91 -1.35 0.42 -28.65
C GLN A 91 -2.14 1.13 -27.55
N ILE A 92 -3.45 1.32 -27.75
CA ILE A 92 -4.35 1.92 -26.74
C ILE A 92 -4.28 1.14 -25.42
N LYS A 93 -4.29 -0.20 -25.50
CA LYS A 93 -4.20 -1.09 -24.35
C LYS A 93 -2.89 -0.88 -23.57
N GLU A 94 -1.76 -0.81 -24.27
CA GLU A 94 -0.45 -0.64 -23.64
C GLU A 94 -0.27 0.76 -23.05
N ASP A 95 -0.70 1.79 -23.76
CA ASP A 95 -0.68 3.18 -23.26
C ASP A 95 -1.52 3.31 -21.97
N LEU A 96 -2.69 2.65 -21.94
CA LEU A 96 -3.55 2.60 -20.77
C LEU A 96 -2.87 1.87 -19.60
N ARG A 97 -2.18 0.75 -19.85
CA ARG A 97 -1.42 0.02 -18.83
C ARG A 97 -0.34 0.88 -18.21
N ILE A 98 0.49 1.53 -19.04
CA ILE A 98 1.58 2.40 -18.59
C ILE A 98 1.02 3.54 -17.74
N LYS A 99 -0.02 4.21 -18.25
CA LYS A 99 -0.66 5.33 -17.55
C LYS A 99 -1.26 4.90 -16.21
N MET A 100 -2.01 3.81 -16.18
CA MET A 100 -2.71 3.35 -14.99
C MET A 100 -1.73 2.90 -13.89
N ARG A 101 -0.65 2.21 -14.27
CA ARG A 101 0.45 1.87 -13.35
C ARG A 101 1.11 3.12 -12.75
N HIS A 102 1.34 4.13 -13.58
CA HIS A 102 1.90 5.41 -13.15
C HIS A 102 0.97 6.13 -12.16
N ASP A 103 -0.33 6.22 -12.49
CA ASP A 103 -1.33 6.86 -11.63
C ASP A 103 -1.46 6.14 -10.27
N TYR A 104 -1.49 4.81 -10.28
CA TYR A 104 -1.53 3.99 -9.06
C TYR A 104 -0.29 4.19 -8.18
N TYR A 105 0.90 4.17 -8.80
CA TYR A 105 2.16 4.42 -8.12
C TYR A 105 2.15 5.79 -7.42
N HIS A 106 1.65 6.82 -8.09
CA HIS A 106 1.50 8.15 -7.50
C HIS A 106 0.46 8.19 -6.38
N GLY A 107 -0.66 7.48 -6.54
CA GLY A 107 -1.66 7.30 -5.50
C GLY A 107 -1.06 6.69 -4.21
N TYR A 108 -0.14 5.73 -4.38
CA TYR A 108 0.46 4.95 -3.30
C TYR A 108 1.54 5.70 -2.50
N ARG A 109 2.07 6.81 -3.03
CA ARG A 109 3.24 7.52 -2.47
C ARG A 109 3.10 7.90 -0.99
N ASP A 110 1.89 8.24 -0.54
CA ASP A 110 1.64 8.60 0.86
C ASP A 110 1.70 7.39 1.79
N MET A 111 1.27 6.21 1.31
CA MET A 111 1.38 4.94 2.02
C MET A 111 2.84 4.48 2.11
N ASP A 112 3.60 4.49 1.01
CA ASP A 112 5.04 4.17 1.02
C ASP A 112 5.82 5.03 2.03
N LYS A 113 5.56 6.34 2.06
CA LYS A 113 6.16 7.24 3.05
C LYS A 113 5.76 6.90 4.48
N PHE A 114 4.55 6.38 4.68
CA PHE A 114 4.05 5.99 5.99
C PHE A 114 4.69 4.67 6.45
N THR A 115 4.78 3.67 5.60
CA THR A 115 5.48 2.40 5.83
C THR A 115 6.91 2.62 6.29
N LYS A 116 7.66 3.47 5.60
CA LYS A 116 9.03 3.84 6.01
C LYS A 116 9.09 4.43 7.43
N LYS A 117 8.03 5.09 7.91
CA LYS A 117 7.96 5.58 9.29
C LYS A 117 7.68 4.45 10.28
N VAL A 118 6.86 3.47 9.89
CA VAL A 118 6.60 2.26 10.68
C VAL A 118 7.86 1.41 10.79
N ASP A 119 8.61 1.23 9.70
CA ASP A 119 9.90 0.53 9.71
C ASP A 119 10.92 1.19 10.66
N ARG A 120 11.03 2.53 10.61
CA ARG A 120 11.88 3.29 11.53
C ARG A 120 11.42 3.18 12.98
N LEU A 121 10.13 3.00 13.24
CA LEU A 121 9.63 2.69 14.58
C LEU A 121 10.12 1.30 15.01
N GLY A 122 9.97 0.30 14.14
CA GLY A 122 10.46 -1.06 14.37
C GLY A 122 11.96 -1.13 14.63
N GLU A 123 12.78 -0.47 13.82
CA GLU A 123 14.23 -0.44 13.99
C GLU A 123 14.63 0.16 15.35
N ARG A 124 14.04 1.30 15.72
CA ARG A 124 14.28 1.91 17.03
C ARG A 124 13.82 1.01 18.16
N GLN A 125 12.67 0.34 18.01
CA GLN A 125 12.16 -0.57 19.04
C GLN A 125 13.04 -1.81 19.19
N ARG A 126 13.54 -2.41 18.09
CA ARG A 126 14.47 -3.56 18.16
C ARG A 126 15.72 -3.23 18.97
N LYS A 127 16.29 -2.03 18.78
CA LYS A 127 17.45 -1.55 19.57
C LYS A 127 17.11 -1.39 21.06
N ILE A 128 15.91 -0.90 21.38
CA ILE A 128 15.44 -0.78 22.77
C ILE A 128 15.19 -2.17 23.37
N HIS A 129 14.54 -3.06 22.63
CA HIS A 129 14.22 -4.43 23.04
C HIS A 129 15.49 -5.21 23.39
N GLY A 130 16.51 -5.18 22.52
CA GLY A 130 17.80 -5.82 22.82
C GLY A 130 18.48 -5.26 24.08
N LYS A 131 18.41 -3.94 24.29
CA LYS A 131 18.94 -3.32 25.53
C LYS A 131 18.17 -3.74 26.78
N LEU A 132 16.85 -3.94 26.68
CA LEU A 132 16.02 -4.40 27.80
C LEU A 132 16.33 -5.86 28.17
N LEU A 133 16.62 -6.73 27.19
CA LEU A 133 16.98 -8.13 27.43
C LEU A 133 18.29 -8.28 28.21
N HIS A 134 19.27 -7.38 27.97
CA HIS A 134 20.60 -7.49 28.58
C HIS A 134 20.81 -6.58 29.79
N ILE A 135 19.81 -5.79 30.20
CA ILE A 135 20.00 -4.77 31.23
C ILE A 135 20.32 -5.34 32.60
N GLU A 136 19.77 -6.51 32.94
CA GLU A 136 20.06 -7.21 34.20
C GLU A 136 21.52 -7.63 34.25
N ASN A 137 22.00 -8.34 33.22
CA ASN A 137 23.36 -8.85 33.11
C ASN A 137 24.44 -7.76 33.13
N ILE A 138 24.09 -6.52 32.80
CA ILE A 138 25.02 -5.39 32.75
C ILE A 138 25.10 -4.65 34.10
N CYS A 139 24.13 -4.84 34.98
CA CYS A 139 24.02 -4.05 36.22
C CYS A 139 24.35 -4.82 37.49
N ASP A 140 24.66 -6.13 37.44
CA ASP A 140 25.14 -6.95 38.58
C ASP A 140 24.43 -6.70 39.93
N ASN A 141 23.09 -6.58 39.92
CA ASN A 141 22.24 -6.25 41.08
C ASN A 141 22.39 -4.83 41.67
N ASP A 142 23.10 -3.91 41.00
CA ASP A 142 23.12 -2.48 41.37
C ASP A 142 21.79 -1.79 40.99
N ILE A 143 20.97 -1.56 42.01
CA ILE A 143 19.68 -0.86 41.92
C ILE A 143 19.82 0.55 41.30
N LYS A 144 20.86 1.30 41.67
CA LYS A 144 21.06 2.68 41.22
C LYS A 144 21.45 2.69 39.74
N GLU A 145 22.37 1.83 39.35
CA GLU A 145 22.77 1.71 37.95
C GLU A 145 21.64 1.16 37.06
N PHE A 146 20.92 0.15 37.53
CA PHE A 146 19.77 -0.40 36.82
C PHE A 146 18.72 0.66 36.56
N ARG A 147 18.31 1.43 37.58
CA ARG A 147 17.31 2.51 37.42
C ARG A 147 17.78 3.57 36.43
N ARG A 148 19.07 3.93 36.45
CA ARG A 148 19.68 4.90 35.54
C ARG A 148 19.61 4.45 34.08
N LYS A 149 19.90 3.17 33.80
CA LYS A 149 19.85 2.61 32.43
C LYS A 149 18.42 2.27 31.99
N PHE A 150 17.60 1.76 32.90
CA PHE A 150 16.26 1.25 32.62
C PHE A 150 15.23 2.37 32.43
N GLY A 151 15.28 3.42 33.25
CA GLY A 151 14.33 4.53 33.19
C GLY A 151 14.16 5.14 31.79
N PRO A 152 15.25 5.51 31.10
CA PRO A 152 15.17 6.00 29.73
C PRO A 152 14.58 4.99 28.74
N LEU A 153 14.88 3.70 28.88
CA LEU A 153 14.35 2.65 27.99
C LEU A 153 12.84 2.49 28.20
N ARG A 154 12.39 2.44 29.46
CA ARG A 154 10.97 2.39 29.84
C ARG A 154 10.17 3.54 29.21
N VAL A 155 10.67 4.78 29.34
CA VAL A 155 10.00 5.95 28.76
C VAL A 155 9.96 5.88 27.24
N LYS A 156 11.05 5.42 26.60
CA LYS A 156 11.11 5.28 25.13
C LYS A 156 10.17 4.21 24.62
N THR A 157 10.14 3.02 25.24
CA THR A 157 9.20 1.94 24.89
C THR A 157 7.76 2.45 24.99
N PHE A 158 7.43 3.14 26.07
CA PHE A 158 6.09 3.66 26.28
C PHE A 158 5.68 4.71 25.22
N LYS A 159 6.61 5.61 24.85
CA LYS A 159 6.39 6.57 23.74
C LYS A 159 6.18 5.85 22.40
N ASN A 160 6.92 4.77 22.16
CA ASN A 160 6.79 3.96 20.96
C ASN A 160 5.47 3.20 20.92
N LEU A 161 4.98 2.69 22.05
CA LEU A 161 3.66 2.06 22.20
C LEU A 161 2.53 3.01 21.78
N LYS A 162 2.52 4.22 22.35
CA LYS A 162 1.58 5.29 21.97
C LYS A 162 1.69 5.68 20.49
N SER A 163 2.91 5.68 19.95
CA SER A 163 3.13 5.99 18.53
C SER A 163 2.58 4.90 17.63
N GLY A 164 2.77 3.62 17.99
CA GLY A 164 2.22 2.47 17.28
C GLY A 164 0.68 2.49 17.21
N GLU A 165 0.01 2.80 18.32
CA GLU A 165 -1.46 2.95 18.34
C GLU A 165 -1.96 4.04 17.38
N LYS A 166 -1.30 5.20 17.37
CA LYS A 166 -1.63 6.29 16.44
C LYS A 166 -1.36 5.91 15.00
N MET A 167 -0.31 5.12 14.76
CA MET A 167 0.04 4.63 13.43
C MET A 167 -1.05 3.70 12.87
N ILE A 168 -1.62 2.80 13.67
CA ILE A 168 -2.72 1.91 13.22
C ILE A 168 -3.92 2.72 12.70
N ILE A 169 -4.33 3.77 13.43
CA ILE A 169 -5.46 4.62 13.01
C ILE A 169 -5.11 5.36 11.71
N LYS A 170 -3.88 5.87 11.61
CA LYS A 170 -3.42 6.58 10.42
C LYS A 170 -3.30 5.67 9.21
N ASP A 171 -2.83 4.45 9.40
CA ASP A 171 -2.74 3.41 8.37
C ASP A 171 -4.10 3.13 7.73
N LYS A 172 -5.12 2.84 8.56
CA LYS A 172 -6.50 2.64 8.10
C LYS A 172 -7.01 3.83 7.29
N ARG A 173 -6.77 5.05 7.77
CA ARG A 173 -7.18 6.27 7.06
C ARG A 173 -6.48 6.40 5.70
N LEU A 174 -5.18 6.12 5.62
CA LEU A 174 -4.41 6.18 4.38
C LEU A 174 -4.88 5.13 3.38
N LYS A 175 -5.12 3.90 3.82
CA LYS A 175 -5.69 2.82 2.99
C LYS A 175 -7.05 3.22 2.40
N SER A 176 -7.94 3.77 3.22
CA SER A 176 -9.25 4.27 2.74
C SER A 176 -9.11 5.44 1.77
N GLN A 177 -8.16 6.36 1.98
CA GLN A 177 -7.91 7.46 1.06
C GLN A 177 -7.34 6.97 -0.27
N PHE A 178 -6.44 5.98 -0.23
CA PHE A 178 -5.89 5.36 -1.42
C PHE A 178 -6.97 4.65 -2.24
N ALA A 179 -7.83 3.85 -1.60
CA ALA A 179 -8.93 3.18 -2.28
C ALA A 179 -9.86 4.16 -3.02
N LYS A 180 -10.16 5.32 -2.40
CA LYS A 180 -10.92 6.40 -3.06
C LYS A 180 -10.18 6.98 -4.26
N ARG A 181 -8.88 7.26 -4.13
CA ARG A 181 -8.06 7.76 -5.25
C ARG A 181 -8.02 6.76 -6.39
N VAL A 182 -7.87 5.47 -6.10
CA VAL A 182 -7.90 4.40 -7.11
C VAL A 182 -9.23 4.39 -7.85
N TYR A 183 -10.34 4.51 -7.14
CA TYR A 183 -11.66 4.61 -7.77
C TYR A 183 -11.74 5.81 -8.74
N ASP A 184 -11.25 6.98 -8.34
CA ASP A 184 -11.24 8.16 -9.20
C ASP A 184 -10.31 7.98 -10.43
N ILE A 185 -9.15 7.36 -10.23
CA ILE A 185 -8.20 7.00 -11.29
C ILE A 185 -8.85 6.03 -12.29
N ASP A 186 -9.49 4.98 -11.80
CA ASP A 186 -10.19 3.99 -12.61
C ASP A 186 -11.25 4.65 -13.48
N HIS A 187 -12.09 5.49 -12.85
CA HIS A 187 -13.19 6.14 -13.52
C HIS A 187 -12.70 7.10 -14.62
N LYS A 188 -11.62 7.84 -14.35
CA LYS A 188 -11.01 8.71 -15.35
C LYS A 188 -10.41 7.92 -16.51
N ASN A 189 -9.65 6.86 -16.21
CA ASN A 189 -8.97 6.06 -17.23
C ASN A 189 -9.93 5.27 -18.11
N VAL A 190 -11.02 4.71 -17.55
CA VAL A 190 -12.04 4.00 -18.35
C VAL A 190 -12.79 4.97 -19.27
N GLN A 191 -13.10 6.19 -18.81
CA GLN A 191 -13.73 7.21 -19.65
C GLN A 191 -12.82 7.66 -20.79
N GLU A 192 -11.53 7.85 -20.53
CA GLU A 192 -10.56 8.19 -21.56
C GLU A 192 -10.38 7.05 -22.57
N CYS A 193 -10.30 5.80 -22.11
CA CYS A 193 -10.27 4.62 -22.97
C CYS A 193 -11.51 4.59 -23.89
N ALA A 194 -12.71 4.73 -23.32
CA ALA A 194 -13.95 4.76 -24.10
C ALA A 194 -13.94 5.85 -25.18
N LYS A 195 -13.43 7.06 -24.88
CA LYS A 195 -13.29 8.15 -25.85
C LYS A 195 -12.33 7.80 -26.99
N CYS A 196 -11.22 7.12 -26.70
CA CYS A 196 -10.28 6.67 -27.73
C CYS A 196 -10.93 5.61 -28.65
N ILE A 197 -11.63 4.65 -28.06
CA ILE A 197 -12.36 3.62 -28.81
C ILE A 197 -13.49 4.23 -29.66
N ASP A 198 -14.27 5.16 -29.12
CA ASP A 198 -15.34 5.82 -29.87
C ASP A 198 -14.82 6.62 -31.07
N LYS A 199 -13.61 7.19 -30.97
CA LYS A 199 -12.93 7.82 -32.12
C LYS A 199 -12.56 6.77 -33.17
N LEU A 200 -12.01 5.64 -32.75
CA LEU A 200 -11.63 4.54 -33.64
C LEU A 200 -12.85 3.98 -34.38
N ILE A 201 -13.96 3.76 -33.66
CA ILE A 201 -15.26 3.35 -34.22
C ILE A 201 -15.73 4.32 -35.31
N LYS A 202 -15.70 5.63 -35.05
CA LYS A 202 -16.08 6.64 -36.05
C LYS A 202 -15.20 6.62 -37.29
N ILE A 203 -13.91 6.31 -37.14
CA ILE A 203 -12.98 6.16 -38.28
C ILE A 203 -13.39 4.93 -39.12
N ILE A 204 -13.68 3.80 -38.47
CA ILE A 204 -14.13 2.57 -39.14
C ILE A 204 -15.42 2.84 -39.93
N GLU A 205 -16.42 3.45 -39.30
CA GLU A 205 -17.71 3.77 -39.93
C GLU A 205 -17.54 4.69 -41.14
N LYS A 206 -16.72 5.75 -41.04
CA LYS A 206 -16.43 6.63 -42.17
C LYS A 206 -15.79 5.89 -43.34
N LYS A 207 -14.80 5.03 -43.06
CA LYS A 207 -14.09 4.24 -44.09
C LYS A 207 -15.02 3.23 -44.76
N ALA A 208 -16.01 2.71 -44.04
CA ALA A 208 -17.02 1.81 -44.57
C ALA A 208 -17.99 2.51 -45.55
N ILE A 209 -18.37 3.77 -45.29
CA ILE A 209 -19.26 4.56 -46.16
C ILE A 209 -18.57 4.95 -47.47
N PHE A 210 -17.29 5.32 -47.43
CA PHE A 210 -16.52 5.74 -48.63
C PHE A 210 -16.24 4.61 -49.65
N LYS A 211 -16.59 3.35 -49.32
CA LYS A 211 -16.40 2.19 -50.20
C LYS A 211 -17.71 1.56 -50.72
N GLN A 212 -18.86 2.13 -50.36
CA GLN A 212 -20.14 1.87 -51.04
C GLN A 212 -20.25 2.74 -52.29
#